data_AF-A0A7U9XHM2-F1
#
_entry.id   AF-A0A7U9XHM2-F1
#
_cell.length_a   1.000
_cell.length_b   1.000
_cell.length_c   1.000
_cell.angle_alpha   90.00
_cell.angle_beta   90.00
_cell.angle_gamma   90.00
#
_symmetry.space_group_name_H-M   'P 1'
#
loop_
_entity.id
_entity.type
_entity.pdbx_description
1 polymer ?
#
loop_
_entity_poly.entity_id
_entity_poly.type
_entity_poly.pdbx_seq_one_letter_code
_entity_poly.pdbx_strand_id
1 'polypeptide(L)' 'MNKQRRKQIEKAFELIGEAEDILESAKSEEQDAYDNLPENFQYGERGEEMQNYIEMLDESIGYLSDAKSVVEQI' A
#
# COMPACT_ATOMS: atom_id res chain seq x y z
N MET A 1 4.24 25.79 15.82
CA MET A 1 5.16 24.62 15.80
C MET A 1 6.60 25.11 15.74
N ASN A 2 7.56 24.45 16.41
CA ASN A 2 8.99 24.82 16.30
C ASN A 2 9.65 24.13 15.09
N LYS A 3 10.82 24.64 14.66
CA LYS A 3 11.51 24.16 13.45
C LYS A 3 11.87 22.67 13.49
N GLN A 4 12.17 22.13 14.67
CA GLN A 4 12.50 20.72 14.84
C GLN A 4 11.28 19.82 14.63
N ARG A 5 10.13 20.18 15.22
CA ARG A 5 8.87 19.42 15.04
C ARG A 5 8.40 19.44 13.59
N ARG A 6 8.51 20.59 12.90
CA ARG A 6 8.18 20.68 11.46
C ARG A 6 9.00 19.71 10.61
N LYS A 7 10.32 19.66 10.82
CA LYS A 7 11.18 18.71 10.10
C LYS A 7 10.84 17.24 10.34
N GLN A 8 10.38 16.90 11.55
CA GLN A 8 9.96 15.52 11.85
C GLN A 8 8.67 15.16 11.11
N ILE A 9 7.75 16.12 10.97
CA ILE A 9 6.51 15.94 10.21
C ILE A 9 6.79 15.84 8.71
N GLU A 10 7.66 16.70 8.16
CA GLU A 10 8.12 16.59 6.77
C GLU A 10 8.74 15.22 6.49
N LYS A 11 9.60 14.72 7.39
CA LYS A 11 10.16 13.37 7.26
C LYS A 11 9.08 12.28 7.33
N ALA A 12 8.09 12.42 8.21
CA ALA A 12 7.00 11.45 8.30
C ALA A 12 6.17 11.44 7.01
N PHE A 13 5.91 12.60 6.43
CA PHE A 13 5.22 12.72 5.13
C PHE A 13 5.98 11.99 4.01
N GLU A 14 7.30 12.20 3.92
CA GLU A 14 8.15 11.51 2.94
C GLU A 14 8.10 9.99 3.12
N LEU A 15 8.21 9.50 4.37
CA LEU A 15 8.16 8.06 4.67
C LEU A 15 6.80 7.43 4.38
N ILE A 16 5.70 8.17 4.57
CA ILE A 16 4.37 7.69 4.20
C ILE A 16 4.28 7.51 2.68
N GLY A 17 4.79 8.46 1.90
CA GLY A 17 4.85 8.34 0.44
C GLY A 17 5.73 7.17 -0.02
N GLU A 18 6.90 7.00 0.59
CA GLU A 18 7.78 5.86 0.29
C GLU A 18 7.09 4.51 0.60
N ALA A 19 6.37 4.43 1.72
CA ALA A 19 5.60 3.23 2.06
C ALA A 19 4.45 2.98 1.08
N GLU A 20 3.76 4.02 0.61
CA GLU A 20 2.71 3.96 -0.42
C GLU A 20 3.26 3.36 -1.72
N ASP A 21 4.40 3.88 -2.22
CA ASP A 21 5.06 3.39 -3.44
C ASP A 21 5.51 1.91 -3.32
N ILE A 22 6.00 1.50 -2.15
CA ILE A 22 6.41 0.12 -1.87
C ILE A 22 5.19 -0.81 -1.92
N LEU A 23 4.07 -0.42 -1.31
CA LEU A 23 2.85 -1.21 -1.30
C LEU A 23 2.22 -1.30 -2.69
N GLU A 24 2.22 -0.21 -3.47
CA GLU A 24 1.75 -0.23 -4.86
C GLU A 24 2.56 -1.21 -5.72
N SER A 25 3.89 -1.20 -5.55
CA SER A 25 4.78 -2.14 -6.26
C SER A 25 4.47 -3.58 -5.88
N ALA A 26 4.36 -3.87 -4.58
CA ALA A 26 4.03 -5.22 -4.10
C ALA A 26 2.64 -5.68 -4.58
N LYS A 27 1.64 -4.79 -4.58
CA LYS A 27 0.31 -5.08 -5.11
C LYS A 27 0.35 -5.42 -6.59
N SER A 28 1.11 -4.66 -7.38
CA SER A 28 1.27 -4.96 -8.82
C SER A 28 1.89 -6.33 -9.04
N GLU A 29 2.92 -6.69 -8.26
CA GLU A 29 3.56 -8.00 -8.34
C GLU A 29 2.60 -9.13 -7.94
N GLU A 30 1.79 -8.95 -6.90
CA GLU A 30 0.77 -9.93 -6.48
C GLU A 30 -0.34 -10.08 -7.53
N GLN A 31 -0.79 -8.98 -8.14
CA GLN A 31 -1.78 -9.02 -9.22
C GLN A 31 -1.24 -9.76 -10.45
N ASP A 32 0.00 -9.46 -10.86
CA ASP A 32 0.66 -10.17 -11.95
C ASP A 32 0.84 -11.66 -11.62
N ALA A 33 1.19 -11.99 -10.37
CA ALA A 33 1.30 -13.37 -9.93
C ALA A 33 -0.06 -14.10 -9.95
N TYR A 34 -1.13 -13.43 -9.56
CA TYR A 34 -2.50 -13.95 -9.62
C TYR A 34 -2.96 -14.18 -11.06
N ASP A 35 -2.73 -13.21 -11.95
CA ASP A 35 -3.15 -13.28 -13.36
C ASP A 35 -2.37 -14.35 -14.14
N ASN A 36 -1.15 -14.68 -13.71
CA ASN A 36 -0.33 -15.73 -14.29
C ASN A 36 -0.61 -17.14 -13.71
N LEU A 37 -1.50 -17.28 -12.72
CA LEU A 37 -1.88 -18.60 -12.19
C LEU A 37 -2.70 -19.39 -13.21
N PRO A 38 -2.52 -20.72 -13.28
CA PRO A 38 -3.46 -21.57 -14.01
C PRO A 38 -4.88 -21.45 -13.41
N GLU A 39 -5.91 -21.44 -14.25
CA GLU A 39 -7.32 -21.26 -13.85
C GLU A 39 -7.73 -22.13 -12.65
N ASN A 40 -7.29 -23.40 -12.61
CA ASN A 40 -7.59 -24.32 -11.52
C ASN A 40 -7.07 -23.85 -10.14
N PHE A 41 -5.97 -23.10 -10.11
CA PHE A 41 -5.44 -22.50 -8.88
C PHE A 41 -5.99 -21.10 -8.63
N GLN A 42 -6.27 -20.35 -9.70
CA GLN A 42 -6.82 -19.00 -9.66
C GLN A 42 -8.23 -18.95 -9.05
N TYR A 43 -9.05 -19.97 -9.27
CA TYR A 43 -10.36 -20.15 -8.64
C TYR A 43 -10.34 -21.11 -7.43
N GLY A 44 -9.16 -21.53 -6.99
CA GLY A 44 -8.99 -22.36 -5.80
C GLY A 44 -8.63 -21.52 -4.57
N GLU A 45 -8.44 -22.21 -3.44
CA GLU A 45 -8.06 -21.60 -2.15
C GLU A 45 -6.86 -20.66 -2.26
N ARG A 46 -5.86 -21.04 -3.08
CA ARG A 46 -4.67 -20.21 -3.31
C ARG A 46 -4.98 -18.89 -4.03
N GLY A 47 -5.87 -18.93 -5.02
CA GLY A 47 -6.28 -17.72 -5.73
C GLY A 47 -7.12 -16.80 -4.85
N GLU A 48 -8.03 -17.36 -4.05
CA GLU A 48 -8.78 -16.59 -3.04
C GLU A 48 -7.85 -15.94 -2.02
N GLU A 49 -6.82 -16.65 -1.53
CA GLU A 49 -5.83 -16.09 -0.61
C GLU A 49 -5.07 -14.90 -1.22
N MET A 50 -4.62 -15.04 -2.47
CA MET A 50 -3.93 -13.95 -3.18
C MET A 50 -4.83 -12.74 -3.42
N GLN A 51 -6.10 -12.95 -3.79
CA GLN A 51 -7.07 -11.85 -3.89
C GLN A 51 -7.25 -11.13 -2.55
N ASN A 52 -7.37 -11.86 -1.44
CA ASN A 52 -7.46 -11.25 -0.12
C ASN A 52 -6.21 -10.40 0.19
N TYR A 53 -5.00 -10.87 -0.15
CA TYR A 53 -3.78 -10.07 0.03
C TYR A 53 -3.78 -8.80 -0.83
N ILE A 54 -4.22 -8.89 -2.09
CA ILE A 54 -4.35 -7.72 -2.98
C ILE A 54 -5.35 -6.71 -2.39
N GLU A 55 -6.49 -7.16 -1.89
CA GLU A 55 -7.48 -6.31 -1.22
C GLU A 55 -6.90 -5.64 0.03
N MET A 56 -6.18 -6.38 0.88
CA MET A 56 -5.52 -5.82 2.07
C MET A 56 -4.44 -4.79 1.72
N LEU A 57 -3.70 -5.00 0.62
CA LEU A 57 -2.72 -4.03 0.12
C LEU A 57 -3.43 -2.76 -0.36
N ASP A 58 -4.53 -2.89 -1.08
CA ASP A 58 -5.34 -1.75 -1.52
C ASP A 58 -5.91 -0.92 -0.36
N GLU A 59 -6.47 -1.59 0.65
CA GLU A 59 -6.93 -0.92 1.86
C GLU A 59 -5.79 -0.19 2.58
N SER A 60 -4.63 -0.83 2.68
CA SER A 60 -3.44 -0.24 3.32
C SER A 60 -2.94 1.00 2.58
N ILE A 61 -2.89 0.96 1.25
CA ILE A 61 -2.55 2.12 0.40
C ILE A 61 -3.55 3.25 0.64
N GLY A 62 -4.85 2.94 0.67
CA GLY A 62 -5.90 3.91 0.99
C GLY A 62 -5.67 4.61 2.34
N TYR A 63 -5.36 3.84 3.40
CA TYR A 63 -5.04 4.40 4.71
C TYR A 63 -3.78 5.28 4.72
N LEU A 64 -2.75 4.92 3.96
CA LEU A 64 -1.55 5.76 3.82
C LEU A 64 -1.87 7.06 3.08
N SER A 65 -2.68 7.01 2.03
CA SER A 65 -3.11 8.18 1.27
C SER A 65 -3.92 9.16 2.14
N ASP A 66 -4.85 8.63 2.94
CA ASP A 66 -5.60 9.42 3.94
C ASP A 66 -4.66 10.04 4.97
N ALA A 67 -3.72 9.26 5.52
CA ALA A 67 -2.74 9.76 6.48
C ALA A 67 -1.86 10.86 5.87
N LYS A 68 -1.40 10.69 4.63
CA LYS A 68 -0.58 11.66 3.87
C LYS A 68 -1.33 12.98 3.69
N SER A 69 -2.60 12.92 3.29
CA SER A 69 -3.48 14.08 3.13
C SER A 69 -3.69 14.84 4.44
N VAL A 70 -3.82 14.15 5.57
CA VAL A 70 -3.92 14.79 6.89
C VAL A 70 -2.58 15.41 7.31
N VAL A 71 -1.46 14.72 7.07
CA VAL A 71 -0.11 15.20 7.42
C VAL A 71 0.29 16.43 6.60
N GLU A 72 -0.10 16.50 5.33
CA GLU A 72 0.15 17.65 4.44
C GLU A 72 -0.45 18.96 4.97
N GLN A 73 -1.52 18.87 5.78
CA GLN A 73 -2.21 20.03 6.34
C GLN A 73 -1.56 20.60 7.62
N ILE A 74 -0.50 19.97 8.15
CA ILE A 74 0.17 20.33 9.43
C ILE A 74 1.35 21.29 9.24
#